data_AF-A0A7V9A9Z0-F1
#
_entry.id   AF-A0A7V9A9Z0-F1
#
_cell.length_a   1.000
_cell.length_b   1.000
_cell.length_c   1.000
_cell.angle_alpha   90.00
_cell.angle_beta   90.00
_cell.angle_gamma   90.00
#
_symmetry.space_group_name_H-M   'P 1'
#
loop_
_entity.id
_entity.type
_entity.pdbx_description
1 polymer ?
#
loop_
_entity_poly.entity_id
_entity_poly.type
_entity_poly.pdbx_seq_one_letter_code
_entity_poly.pdbx_strand_id
1 'polypeptide(L)'
;MSYSEVVDWLNAKKVPTGRYVSSNRWTVSTLRNLVYNPLLKGVRVRNRVKSKRINKTGTTQIVKAAPDELLERHCPHLAFVEAHRYDALIRFLDKKNAGYRRKKVDGRDPRAMVPKKRTRFPGQQVFCAVCGHPMRWGGHGQVDRFVCKGAKEYRCWQSGTFDGNLASKKILTAVFQAIEELPDFAEHLQSQIIMQSRALTDSRASEKEQIQKRIDQLNREMGNLIQFVKRGKHSDAVMKEIAETEKQLDETSFELQELEARPSLVPKLPSSDKVRELAMDAITTGLDCPYKMSRVMRPLIPRIEAYPMRLCDGGPVVIRAKFQLNLCNLIPGMKDLFSAREAMTRTMEVDLFEPVQRELFREQIVKLRRTGMYQRDIAAQLGITQPAVQNALKLQDAMDTSGLKDPYVSVTEAPADLGRMRRHRHRRFEFQRYDPDS
;
A
#
# COMPACT_ATOMS: atom_id res chain seq x y z
N MET A 1 12.20 8.83 -7.49
CA MET A 1 12.36 9.78 -6.38
C MET A 1 11.13 10.68 -6.23
N SER A 2 10.72 10.99 -5.01
CA SER A 2 9.55 11.80 -4.64
C SER A 2 9.98 13.14 -4.02
N TYR A 3 9.13 14.17 -4.04
CA TYR A 3 9.48 15.48 -3.43
C TYR A 3 9.93 15.38 -1.96
N SER A 4 9.31 14.48 -1.18
CA SER A 4 9.71 14.25 0.21
C SER A 4 11.13 13.70 0.34
N GLU A 5 11.58 12.82 -0.58
CA GLU A 5 12.95 12.30 -0.56
C GLU A 5 13.99 13.37 -0.83
N VAL A 6 13.69 14.26 -1.79
CA VAL A 6 14.58 15.39 -2.10
C VAL A 6 14.66 16.33 -0.91
N VAL A 7 13.52 16.62 -0.27
CA VAL A 7 13.48 17.44 0.95
C VAL A 7 14.31 16.82 2.08
N ASP A 8 14.17 15.51 2.32
CA ASP A 8 14.92 14.84 3.37
C ASP A 8 16.42 14.82 3.07
N TRP A 9 16.79 14.62 1.80
CA TRP A 9 18.19 14.72 1.34
C TRP A 9 18.75 16.15 1.53
N LEU A 10 18.00 17.19 1.13
CA LEU A 10 18.41 18.59 1.31
C LEU A 10 18.60 18.93 2.79
N ASN A 11 17.68 18.49 3.65
CA ASN A 11 17.76 18.70 5.10
C ASN A 11 18.92 17.91 5.72
N ALA A 12 19.15 16.66 5.30
CA ALA A 12 20.26 15.84 5.78
C ALA A 12 21.62 16.43 5.38
N LYS A 13 21.72 17.01 4.18
CA LYS A 13 22.89 17.74 3.70
C LYS A 13 23.00 19.17 4.26
N LYS A 14 22.07 19.59 5.13
CA LYS A 14 22.01 20.93 5.73
C LYS A 14 22.05 22.06 4.69
N VAL A 15 21.44 21.84 3.51
CA VAL A 15 21.36 22.86 2.47
C VAL A 15 20.49 24.01 2.98
N PRO A 16 20.98 25.26 3.01
CA PRO A 16 20.22 26.38 3.53
C PRO A 16 18.98 26.67 2.66
N THR A 17 17.90 27.07 3.31
CA THR A 17 16.71 27.59 2.63
C THR A 17 16.94 29.03 2.20
N GLY A 18 16.23 29.49 1.17
CA GLY A 18 16.35 30.88 0.70
C GLY A 18 15.94 31.91 1.76
N ARG A 19 16.51 33.12 1.67
CA ARG A 19 16.32 34.24 2.61
C ARG A 19 14.85 34.57 2.94
N TYR A 20 13.96 34.36 1.99
CA TYR A 20 12.53 34.70 2.10
C TYR A 20 11.64 33.53 2.55
N VAL A 21 12.23 32.39 2.93
CA VAL A 21 11.51 31.25 3.49
C VAL A 21 11.52 31.37 5.01
N SER A 22 10.34 31.36 5.64
CA SER A 22 10.20 31.52 7.10
C SER A 22 10.73 30.33 7.91
N SER A 23 10.93 29.18 7.28
CA SER A 23 11.46 27.98 7.91
C SER A 23 12.88 27.70 7.43
N ASN A 24 13.79 27.44 8.38
CA ASN A 24 15.17 27.00 8.10
C ASN A 24 15.26 25.54 7.61
N ARG A 25 14.13 24.90 7.31
CA ARG A 25 14.06 23.52 6.80
C ARG A 25 13.32 23.50 5.48
N TRP A 26 13.81 22.65 4.57
CA TRP A 26 13.10 22.37 3.34
C TRP A 26 11.77 21.68 3.65
N THR A 27 10.71 22.13 2.99
CA THR A 27 9.40 21.46 3.00
C THR A 27 9.00 21.09 1.58
N VAL A 28 8.10 20.13 1.44
CA VAL A 28 7.57 19.71 0.12
C VAL A 28 6.90 20.88 -0.61
N SER A 29 6.23 21.76 0.12
CA SER A 29 5.61 22.96 -0.45
C SER A 29 6.66 23.92 -1.02
N THR A 30 7.70 24.22 -0.23
CA THR A 30 8.81 25.09 -0.64
C THR A 30 9.52 24.55 -1.88
N LEU A 31 9.87 23.25 -1.87
CA LEU A 31 10.53 22.60 -3.00
C LEU A 31 9.63 22.60 -4.24
N ARG A 32 8.34 22.29 -4.10
CA ARG A 32 7.39 22.33 -5.22
C ARG A 32 7.29 23.73 -5.82
N ASN A 33 7.16 24.76 -5.00
CA ASN A 33 7.06 26.14 -5.47
C ASN A 33 8.33 26.59 -6.21
N LEU A 34 9.50 26.14 -5.76
CA LEU A 34 10.76 26.38 -6.45
C LEU A 34 10.81 25.68 -7.81
N VAL A 35 10.50 24.38 -7.85
CA VAL A 35 10.54 23.57 -9.08
C VAL A 35 9.55 24.07 -10.13
N TYR A 36 8.36 24.48 -9.72
CA TYR A 36 7.34 25.05 -10.61
C TYR A 36 7.51 26.56 -10.87
N ASN A 37 8.66 27.15 -10.54
CA ASN A 37 8.92 28.56 -10.81
C ASN A 37 9.45 28.74 -12.25
N PRO A 38 8.65 29.35 -13.18
CA PRO A 38 9.07 29.60 -14.56
C PRO A 38 10.24 30.59 -14.66
N LEU A 39 10.58 31.29 -13.56
CA LEU A 39 11.78 32.11 -13.52
C LEU A 39 13.05 31.27 -13.78
N LEU A 40 13.03 29.97 -13.43
CA LEU A 40 14.12 29.04 -13.72
C LEU A 40 14.38 28.86 -15.22
N LYS A 41 13.38 29.10 -16.07
CA LYS A 41 13.52 29.15 -17.53
C LYS A 41 13.56 30.58 -18.10
N GLY A 42 13.79 31.58 -17.24
CA GLY A 42 13.85 32.99 -17.63
C GLY A 42 12.49 33.63 -17.91
N VAL A 43 11.37 33.07 -17.46
CA VAL A 43 10.04 33.67 -17.66
C VAL A 43 9.48 34.15 -16.32
N ARG A 44 9.25 35.46 -16.20
CA ARG A 44 8.60 36.04 -15.03
C ARG A 44 7.11 36.17 -15.28
N VAL A 45 6.31 35.42 -14.52
CA VAL A 45 4.85 35.43 -14.62
C VAL A 45 4.25 36.15 -13.41
N ARG A 46 3.38 37.12 -13.66
CA ARG A 46 2.51 37.80 -12.67
C ARG A 46 1.05 37.49 -12.95
N ASN A 47 0.19 37.80 -11.98
CA ASN A 47 -1.26 37.63 -12.06
C ASN A 47 -1.75 36.17 -12.25
N ARG A 48 -1.13 35.19 -11.57
CA ARG A 48 -1.50 33.76 -11.72
C ARG A 48 -2.90 33.39 -11.22
N VAL A 49 -3.47 34.22 -10.36
CA VAL A 49 -4.76 33.97 -9.70
C VAL A 49 -5.58 35.24 -9.67
N LYS A 50 -6.90 35.09 -9.86
CA LYS A 50 -7.88 36.17 -9.74
C LYS A 50 -8.94 35.84 -8.70
N SER A 51 -9.44 36.89 -8.05
CA SER A 51 -10.51 36.78 -7.07
C SER A 51 -11.84 36.84 -7.82
N LYS A 52 -12.64 35.76 -7.78
CA LYS A 52 -13.96 35.68 -8.40
C LYS A 52 -15.04 35.64 -7.31
N ARG A 53 -15.96 36.61 -7.33
CA ARG A 53 -17.10 36.62 -6.39
C ARG A 53 -18.12 35.55 -6.78
N ILE A 54 -18.59 34.79 -5.80
CA ILE A 54 -19.68 33.82 -5.95
C ILE A 54 -20.96 34.53 -5.50
N ASN A 55 -21.75 34.98 -6.47
CA ASN A 55 -22.94 35.81 -6.21
C ASN A 55 -23.98 35.10 -5.31
N LYS A 56 -24.05 33.77 -5.33
CA LYS A 56 -25.01 32.98 -4.54
C LYS A 56 -24.70 32.95 -3.04
N THR A 57 -23.42 32.97 -2.66
CA THR A 57 -22.98 32.85 -1.25
C THR A 57 -22.38 34.15 -0.71
N GLY A 58 -22.19 35.17 -1.57
CA GLY A 58 -21.52 36.42 -1.23
C GLY A 58 -20.00 36.29 -1.01
N THR A 59 -19.46 35.07 -1.03
CA THR A 59 -18.05 34.77 -0.78
C THR A 59 -17.20 34.92 -2.04
N THR A 60 -15.90 35.13 -1.85
CA THR A 60 -14.94 35.27 -2.95
C THR A 60 -14.07 34.02 -3.03
N GLN A 61 -13.91 33.49 -4.25
CA GLN A 61 -13.09 32.32 -4.53
C GLN A 61 -11.88 32.72 -5.36
N ILE A 62 -10.71 32.24 -4.99
CA ILE A 62 -9.49 32.40 -5.77
C ILE A 62 -9.51 31.38 -6.91
N VAL A 63 -9.54 31.86 -8.15
CA VAL A 63 -9.52 31.06 -9.38
C VAL A 63 -8.22 31.33 -10.12
N LYS A 64 -7.71 30.36 -10.88
CA LYS A 64 -6.57 30.59 -11.78
C LYS A 64 -6.95 31.64 -12.85
N ALA A 65 -6.04 32.54 -13.15
CA ALA A 65 -6.21 33.49 -14.26
C ALA A 65 -6.20 32.75 -15.60
N ALA A 66 -6.92 33.29 -16.58
CA ALA A 66 -6.89 32.77 -17.93
C ALA A 66 -5.54 33.13 -18.60
N PRO A 67 -5.08 32.39 -19.64
CA PRO A 67 -3.75 32.59 -20.21
C PRO A 67 -3.50 34.00 -20.76
N ASP A 68 -4.54 34.64 -21.28
CA ASP A 68 -4.59 36.02 -21.77
C ASP A 68 -4.44 37.07 -20.66
N GLU A 69 -4.81 36.72 -19.42
CA GLU A 69 -4.68 37.60 -18.25
C GLU A 69 -3.31 37.45 -17.53
N LEU A 70 -2.46 36.52 -17.99
CA LEU A 70 -1.13 36.31 -17.43
C LEU A 70 -0.17 37.38 -17.93
N LEU A 71 0.44 38.11 -16.99
CA LEU A 71 1.47 39.09 -17.32
C LEU A 71 2.82 38.38 -17.35
N GLU A 72 3.30 38.08 -18.55
CA GLU A 72 4.58 37.42 -18.78
C GLU A 72 5.67 38.42 -19.21
N ARG A 73 6.86 38.30 -18.63
CA ARG A 73 8.05 39.05 -19.03
C ARG A 73 9.20 38.08 -19.24
N HIS A 74 9.81 38.14 -20.42
CA HIS A 74 11.01 37.37 -20.73
C HIS A 74 12.25 38.02 -20.06
N CYS A 75 13.00 37.22 -19.32
CA CYS A 75 14.17 37.59 -18.51
C CYS A 75 15.24 36.50 -18.64
N PRO A 76 15.93 36.40 -19.80
CA PRO A 76 16.83 35.28 -20.09
C PRO A 76 18.04 35.23 -19.16
N HIS A 77 18.50 36.39 -18.66
CA HIS A 77 19.59 36.50 -17.69
C HIS A 77 19.28 35.85 -16.32
N LEU A 78 18.02 35.49 -16.04
CA LEU A 78 17.61 34.80 -14.83
C LEU A 78 17.38 33.29 -15.05
N ALA A 79 17.56 32.80 -16.28
CA ALA A 79 17.38 31.39 -16.61
C ALA A 79 18.55 30.56 -16.04
N PHE A 80 18.20 29.55 -15.24
CA PHE A 80 19.13 28.54 -14.74
C PHE A 80 19.02 27.23 -15.52
N VAL A 81 17.91 27.04 -16.25
CA VAL A 81 17.59 25.82 -17.01
C VAL A 81 17.06 26.24 -18.38
N GLU A 82 17.48 25.54 -19.42
CA GLU A 82 16.94 25.72 -20.77
C GLU A 82 15.43 25.50 -20.81
N ALA A 83 14.71 26.36 -21.53
CA ALA A 83 13.25 26.39 -21.51
C ALA A 83 12.60 25.05 -21.90
N HIS A 84 13.10 24.41 -22.95
CA HIS A 84 12.58 23.13 -23.42
C HIS A 84 12.76 22.00 -22.38
N ARG A 85 13.92 21.98 -21.69
CA ARG A 85 14.23 21.00 -20.63
C ARG A 85 13.35 21.21 -19.40
N TYR A 86 13.14 22.47 -19.01
CA TYR A 86 12.21 22.81 -17.93
C TYR A 86 10.78 22.36 -18.26
N ASP A 87 10.27 22.69 -19.45
CA ASP A 87 8.89 22.37 -19.84
C ASP A 87 8.68 20.85 -20.02
N ALA A 88 9.70 20.11 -20.47
CA ALA A 88 9.68 18.65 -20.46
C ALA A 88 9.59 18.07 -19.04
N LEU A 89 10.39 18.59 -18.10
CA LEU A 89 10.36 18.17 -16.69
C LEU A 89 8.98 18.43 -16.06
N ILE A 90 8.41 19.62 -16.25
CA ILE A 90 7.09 19.96 -15.71
C ILE A 90 5.99 19.07 -16.30
N ARG A 91 6.00 18.84 -17.61
CA ARG A 91 5.04 17.90 -18.26
C ARG A 91 5.16 16.49 -17.69
N PHE A 92 6.38 15.99 -17.50
CA PHE A 92 6.60 14.68 -16.87
C PHE A 92 6.06 14.64 -15.44
N LEU A 93 6.36 15.66 -14.64
CA LEU A 93 5.86 15.78 -13.26
C LEU A 93 4.35 15.86 -13.20
N ASP A 94 3.72 16.63 -14.10
CA ASP A 94 2.27 16.78 -14.16
C ASP A 94 1.58 15.50 -14.63
N LYS A 95 2.12 14.79 -15.65
CA LYS A 95 1.61 13.47 -16.08
C LYS A 95 1.70 12.45 -14.94
N LYS A 96 2.85 12.38 -14.28
CA LYS A 96 3.06 11.50 -13.12
C LYS A 96 2.12 11.85 -11.96
N ASN A 97 1.82 13.13 -11.76
CA ASN A 97 0.95 13.60 -10.69
C ASN A 97 -0.54 13.66 -11.07
N ALA A 98 -0.90 13.47 -12.34
CA ALA A 98 -2.28 13.55 -12.82
C ALA A 98 -3.16 12.51 -12.12
N GLY A 99 -2.66 11.29 -11.93
CA GLY A 99 -3.33 10.21 -11.19
C GLY A 99 -3.41 10.41 -9.67
N TYR A 100 -2.68 11.39 -9.10
CA TYR A 100 -2.70 11.67 -7.66
C TYR A 100 -3.62 12.84 -7.26
N ARG A 101 -4.38 13.39 -8.21
CA ARG A 101 -5.44 14.38 -7.94
C ARG A 101 -6.70 13.65 -7.43
N ARG A 102 -7.36 14.21 -6.41
CA ARG A 102 -8.64 13.65 -5.94
C ARG A 102 -9.68 13.81 -7.05
N LYS A 103 -10.06 12.71 -7.66
CA LYS A 103 -11.27 12.57 -8.47
C LYS A 103 -12.01 11.38 -7.89
N LYS A 104 -13.31 11.49 -7.65
CA LYS A 104 -14.12 10.28 -7.48
C LYS A 104 -14.35 9.77 -8.91
N VAL A 105 -13.75 8.65 -9.27
CA VAL A 105 -14.10 7.91 -10.49
C VAL A 105 -14.90 6.72 -9.98
N ASP A 106 -16.18 6.64 -10.37
CA ASP A 106 -17.09 5.56 -9.96
C ASP A 106 -17.17 5.34 -8.44
N GLY A 107 -17.15 6.42 -7.65
CA GLY A 107 -17.20 6.38 -6.19
C GLY A 107 -15.89 5.97 -5.51
N ARG A 108 -14.98 5.29 -6.20
CA ARG A 108 -13.69 4.82 -5.68
C ARG A 108 -12.66 5.94 -5.63
N ASP A 109 -12.01 6.15 -4.47
CA ASP A 109 -10.88 7.09 -4.36
C ASP A 109 -9.65 6.48 -5.06
N PRO A 110 -9.08 7.09 -6.13
CA PRO A 110 -7.85 6.63 -6.78
C PRO A 110 -6.65 6.60 -5.82
N ARG A 111 -6.78 7.23 -4.65
CA ARG A 111 -5.79 7.24 -3.57
C ARG A 111 -6.11 6.28 -2.42
N ALA A 112 -7.11 5.41 -2.57
CA ALA A 112 -7.30 4.30 -1.65
C ALA A 112 -5.99 3.50 -1.56
N MET A 113 -5.54 3.18 -0.34
CA MET A 113 -4.27 2.50 -0.08
C MET A 113 -2.98 3.26 -0.48
N VAL A 114 -3.08 4.50 -0.99
CA VAL A 114 -1.93 5.33 -1.32
C VAL A 114 -1.61 6.30 -0.16
N PRO A 115 -0.41 6.22 0.46
CA PRO A 115 -0.04 7.05 1.59
C PRO A 115 -0.19 8.54 1.32
N LYS A 116 -0.95 9.22 2.17
CA LYS A 116 -1.01 10.69 2.19
C LYS A 116 0.27 11.32 2.77
N LYS A 117 1.01 10.56 3.58
CA LYS A 117 2.29 10.92 4.23
C LYS A 117 3.23 9.71 4.20
N ARG A 118 4.53 9.95 4.30
CA ARG A 118 5.51 8.88 4.58
C ARG A 118 5.06 8.14 5.86
N THR A 119 4.86 6.83 5.76
CA THR A 119 4.49 5.98 6.88
C THR A 119 5.56 4.95 7.13
N ARG A 120 5.91 4.76 8.40
CA ARG A 120 6.78 3.66 8.85
C ARG A 120 6.02 2.35 8.68
N PHE A 121 6.70 1.29 8.25
CA PHE A 121 6.15 -0.06 8.26
C PHE A 121 5.77 -0.47 9.70
N PRO A 122 4.65 -1.19 9.95
CA PRO A 122 3.61 -1.67 9.02
C PRO A 122 2.44 -0.69 8.79
N GLY A 123 2.67 0.62 8.93
CA GLY A 123 1.64 1.65 8.79
C GLY A 123 0.90 1.62 7.44
N GLN A 124 -0.42 1.78 7.49
CA GLN A 124 -1.36 1.67 6.36
C GLN A 124 -1.52 0.27 5.75
N GLN A 125 -0.83 -0.75 6.27
CA GLN A 125 -1.04 -2.15 5.87
C GLN A 125 -1.83 -2.92 6.92
N VAL A 126 -1.83 -2.47 8.19
CA VAL A 126 -2.57 -3.13 9.27
C VAL A 126 -4.01 -2.65 9.37
N PHE A 127 -4.94 -3.60 9.41
CA PHE A 127 -6.38 -3.42 9.57
C PHE A 127 -6.87 -4.21 10.77
N CYS A 128 -7.86 -3.69 11.47
CA CYS A 128 -8.51 -4.42 12.56
C CYS A 128 -9.32 -5.58 11.99
N ALA A 129 -9.10 -6.81 12.45
CA ALA A 129 -9.86 -7.97 12.00
C ALA A 129 -11.34 -7.91 12.44
N VAL A 130 -11.67 -7.16 13.51
CA VAL A 130 -13.04 -7.06 14.03
C VAL A 130 -13.92 -6.15 13.18
N CYS A 131 -13.45 -4.94 12.86
CA CYS A 131 -14.26 -3.93 12.17
C CYS A 131 -13.69 -3.53 10.80
N GLY A 132 -12.60 -4.14 10.32
CA GLY A 132 -11.97 -3.82 9.05
C GLY A 132 -11.27 -2.46 8.95
N HIS A 133 -11.43 -1.56 9.94
CA HIS A 133 -10.85 -0.22 9.89
C HIS A 133 -9.30 -0.28 9.96
N PRO A 134 -8.58 0.65 9.30
CA PRO A 134 -7.13 0.69 9.38
C PRO A 134 -6.64 1.00 10.80
N MET A 135 -5.57 0.34 11.22
CA MET A 135 -4.84 0.67 12.44
C MET A 135 -4.00 1.93 12.21
N ARG A 136 -3.93 2.81 13.21
CA ARG A 136 -3.17 4.07 13.15
C ARG A 136 -2.16 4.16 14.28
N TRP A 137 -1.01 4.76 13.97
CA TRP A 137 -0.03 5.21 14.97
C TRP A 137 -0.67 6.19 15.98
N GLY A 138 -0.17 6.20 17.22
CA GLY A 138 -0.64 7.08 18.29
C GLY A 138 -1.71 6.45 19.21
N GLY A 139 -1.48 5.26 19.76
CA GLY A 139 -2.37 4.62 20.74
C GLY A 139 -2.14 5.15 22.16
N HIS A 140 -3.21 5.53 22.87
CA HIS A 140 -3.14 6.00 24.28
C HIS A 140 -2.11 7.10 24.57
N GLY A 141 -1.92 8.05 23.64
CA GLY A 141 -0.91 9.12 23.77
C GLY A 141 0.52 8.69 23.43
N GLN A 142 0.76 7.41 23.14
CA GLN A 142 2.06 6.90 22.74
C GLN A 142 2.20 6.85 21.22
N VAL A 143 3.22 7.54 20.69
CA VAL A 143 3.43 7.76 19.25
C VAL A 143 3.75 6.46 18.50
N ASP A 144 4.38 5.51 19.17
CA ASP A 144 4.87 4.25 18.57
C ASP A 144 3.89 3.07 18.71
N ARG A 145 2.70 3.28 19.27
CA ARG A 145 1.67 2.24 19.34
C ARG A 145 0.62 2.38 18.25
N PHE A 146 0.17 1.23 17.74
CA PHE A 146 -0.99 1.14 16.86
C PHE A 146 -2.28 0.96 17.63
N VAL A 147 -3.34 1.58 17.12
CA VAL A 147 -4.71 1.44 17.63
C VAL A 147 -5.71 1.47 16.48
N CYS A 148 -6.82 0.75 16.64
CA CYS A 148 -7.91 0.74 15.67
C CYS A 148 -8.50 2.15 15.49
N LYS A 149 -8.59 2.62 14.23
CA LYS A 149 -9.27 3.88 13.91
C LYS A 149 -10.73 3.85 14.35
N GLY A 150 -11.44 2.75 14.06
CA GLY A 150 -12.84 2.58 14.47
C GLY A 150 -13.02 2.74 15.98
N ALA A 151 -12.10 2.22 16.79
CA ALA A 151 -12.20 2.34 18.24
C ALA A 151 -11.94 3.75 18.78
N LYS A 152 -11.08 4.52 18.10
CA LYS A 152 -10.92 5.96 18.38
C LYS A 152 -12.20 6.74 18.09
N GLU A 153 -12.96 6.30 17.08
CA GLU A 153 -14.19 6.93 16.60
C GLU A 153 -15.46 6.31 17.22
N TYR A 154 -15.33 5.46 18.25
CA TYR A 154 -16.43 4.74 18.89
C TYR A 154 -17.23 3.81 17.95
N ARG A 155 -16.63 3.38 16.84
CA ARG A 155 -17.20 2.45 15.85
C ARG A 155 -16.76 0.99 16.00
N CYS A 156 -15.83 0.72 16.92
CA CYS A 156 -15.31 -0.61 17.18
C CYS A 156 -15.00 -0.77 18.67
N TRP A 157 -15.29 -1.94 19.22
CA TRP A 157 -15.04 -2.24 20.62
C TRP A 157 -13.57 -2.56 20.89
N GLN A 158 -12.85 -3.07 19.88
CA GLN A 158 -11.44 -3.43 19.99
C GLN A 158 -10.62 -2.18 20.30
N SER A 159 -10.15 -2.02 21.54
CA SER A 159 -9.29 -0.92 21.96
C SER A 159 -7.86 -1.35 22.32
N GLY A 160 -7.50 -2.60 22.05
CA GLY A 160 -6.16 -3.12 22.30
C GLY A 160 -5.15 -2.45 21.38
N THR A 161 -3.94 -2.26 21.89
CA THR A 161 -2.86 -1.60 21.16
C THR A 161 -1.61 -2.44 21.20
N PHE A 162 -0.77 -2.33 20.18
CA PHE A 162 0.51 -3.03 20.10
C PHE A 162 1.61 -2.05 19.69
N ASP A 163 2.86 -2.39 20.02
CA ASP A 163 4.03 -1.61 19.63
C ASP A 163 4.33 -1.82 18.15
N GLY A 164 4.35 -0.73 17.38
CA GLY A 164 4.56 -0.79 15.94
C GLY A 164 5.99 -1.14 15.53
N ASN A 165 7.00 -0.79 16.34
CA ASN A 165 8.39 -1.13 16.09
C ASN A 165 8.62 -2.62 16.37
N LEU A 166 8.06 -3.13 17.48
CA LEU A 166 8.08 -4.56 17.78
C LEU A 166 7.36 -5.36 16.69
N ALA A 167 6.17 -4.92 16.28
CA ALA A 167 5.43 -5.55 15.19
C ALA A 167 6.23 -5.55 13.88
N SER A 168 6.88 -4.43 13.53
CA SER A 168 7.78 -4.37 12.38
C SER A 168 8.87 -5.41 12.46
N LYS A 169 9.56 -5.53 13.60
CA LYS A 169 10.64 -6.51 13.81
C LYS A 169 10.12 -7.94 13.68
N LYS A 170 9.06 -8.30 14.41
CA LYS A 170 8.51 -9.66 14.40
C LYS A 170 7.98 -10.07 13.02
N ILE A 171 7.29 -9.17 12.32
CA ILE A 171 6.82 -9.45 10.95
C ILE A 171 7.99 -9.63 10.00
N LEU A 172 9.03 -8.77 10.07
CA LEU A 172 10.22 -8.93 9.22
C LEU A 172 10.94 -10.24 9.48
N THR A 173 11.17 -10.59 10.76
CA THR A 173 11.79 -11.87 11.13
C THR A 173 10.99 -13.05 10.58
N ALA A 174 9.66 -13.04 10.73
CA ALA A 174 8.82 -14.10 10.19
C ALA A 174 8.91 -14.18 8.67
N VAL A 175 8.89 -13.05 7.97
CA VAL A 175 9.02 -12.99 6.50
C VAL A 175 10.37 -13.53 6.05
N PHE A 176 11.46 -13.15 6.71
CA PHE A 176 12.79 -13.67 6.41
C PHE A 176 12.85 -15.19 6.57
N GLN A 177 12.37 -15.71 7.70
CA GLN A 177 12.31 -17.14 7.94
C GLN A 177 11.46 -17.85 6.88
N ALA A 178 10.30 -17.29 6.51
CA ALA A 178 9.44 -17.86 5.49
C ALA A 178 10.06 -17.87 4.08
N ILE A 179 10.96 -16.93 3.80
CA ILE A 179 11.76 -16.87 2.56
C ILE A 179 12.88 -17.92 2.62
N GLU A 180 13.56 -18.07 3.76
CA GLU A 180 14.61 -19.08 3.95
C GLU A 180 14.05 -20.50 3.82
N GLU A 181 12.86 -20.75 4.38
CA GLU A 181 12.14 -22.03 4.32
C GLU A 181 11.35 -22.22 3.00
N LEU A 182 11.75 -21.55 1.92
CA LEU A 182 11.17 -21.79 0.60
C LEU A 182 11.67 -23.12 0.04
N PRO A 183 10.79 -24.11 -0.21
CA PRO A 183 11.18 -25.35 -0.86
C PRO A 183 11.61 -25.07 -2.29
N ASP A 184 12.37 -25.98 -2.87
CA ASP A 184 12.66 -25.94 -4.29
C ASP A 184 11.38 -26.25 -5.09
N PHE A 185 10.74 -25.19 -5.59
CA PHE A 185 9.51 -25.29 -6.39
C PHE A 185 9.78 -25.13 -7.89
N ALA A 186 11.06 -25.06 -8.32
CA ALA A 186 11.44 -24.66 -9.67
C ALA A 186 10.79 -25.51 -10.76
N GLU A 187 10.86 -26.85 -10.69
CA GLU A 187 10.39 -27.71 -11.78
C GLU A 187 8.87 -27.77 -11.92
N HIS A 188 8.15 -28.05 -10.82
CA HIS A 188 6.69 -28.18 -10.86
C HIS A 188 6.03 -26.83 -11.19
N LEU A 189 6.51 -25.74 -10.57
CA LEU A 189 5.98 -24.41 -10.83
C LEU A 189 6.29 -23.94 -12.26
N GLN A 190 7.45 -24.28 -12.79
CA GLN A 190 7.82 -23.98 -14.17
C GLN A 190 6.91 -24.66 -15.17
N SER A 191 6.53 -25.93 -14.94
CA SER A 191 5.59 -26.63 -15.81
C SER A 191 4.20 -25.94 -15.85
N GLN A 192 3.68 -25.53 -14.69
CA GLN A 192 2.39 -24.83 -14.59
C GLN A 192 2.43 -23.43 -15.21
N ILE A 193 3.54 -22.70 -15.00
CA ILE A 193 3.73 -21.35 -15.55
C ILE A 193 3.91 -21.39 -17.06
N ILE A 194 4.62 -22.37 -17.62
CA ILE A 194 4.72 -22.54 -19.07
C ILE A 194 3.34 -22.80 -19.67
N MET A 195 2.53 -23.65 -19.04
CA MET A 195 1.17 -23.94 -19.51
C MET A 195 0.29 -22.69 -19.51
N GLN A 196 0.27 -21.91 -18.42
CA GLN A 196 -0.49 -20.66 -18.34
C GLN A 196 0.05 -19.59 -19.30
N SER A 197 1.36 -19.48 -19.43
CA SER A 197 1.98 -18.50 -20.33
C SER A 197 1.66 -18.80 -21.80
N ARG A 198 1.56 -20.09 -22.18
CA ARG A 198 1.09 -20.49 -23.50
C ARG A 198 -0.37 -20.06 -23.71
N ALA A 199 -1.26 -20.39 -22.77
CA ALA A 199 -2.66 -19.97 -22.85
C ALA A 199 -2.85 -18.44 -22.96
N LEU A 200 -2.05 -17.66 -22.22
CA LEU A 200 -2.06 -16.20 -22.30
C LEU A 200 -1.51 -15.68 -23.64
N THR A 201 -0.51 -16.34 -24.19
CA THR A 201 0.07 -15.98 -25.50
C THR A 201 -0.91 -16.29 -26.62
N ASP A 202 -1.61 -17.42 -26.55
CA ASP A 202 -2.63 -17.83 -27.52
C ASP A 202 -3.84 -16.87 -27.47
N SER A 203 -4.31 -16.53 -26.27
CA SER A 203 -5.37 -15.52 -26.08
C SER A 203 -4.97 -14.15 -26.63
N ARG A 204 -3.72 -13.72 -26.40
CA ARG A 204 -3.20 -12.44 -26.90
C ARG A 204 -3.07 -12.43 -28.41
N ALA A 205 -2.63 -13.53 -29.02
CA ALA A 205 -2.56 -13.65 -30.48
C ALA A 205 -3.96 -13.50 -31.10
N SER A 206 -4.96 -14.15 -30.51
CA SER A 206 -6.37 -14.01 -30.92
C SER A 206 -6.90 -12.58 -30.74
N GLU A 207 -6.63 -11.93 -29.60
CA GLU A 207 -7.06 -10.56 -29.31
C GLU A 207 -6.41 -9.56 -30.28
N LYS A 208 -5.10 -9.73 -30.55
CA LYS A 208 -4.38 -8.92 -31.54
C LYS A 208 -4.99 -9.07 -32.93
N GLU A 209 -5.33 -10.30 -33.34
CA GLU A 209 -5.95 -10.55 -34.64
C GLU A 209 -7.34 -9.90 -34.74
N GLN A 210 -8.14 -9.93 -33.67
CA GLN A 210 -9.44 -9.27 -33.63
C GLN A 210 -9.34 -7.74 -33.73
N ILE A 211 -8.43 -7.13 -32.97
CA ILE A 211 -8.19 -5.67 -33.02
C ILE A 211 -7.69 -5.27 -34.41
N GLN A 212 -6.77 -6.03 -35.01
CA GLN A 212 -6.27 -5.75 -36.36
C GLN A 212 -7.39 -5.83 -37.41
N LYS A 213 -8.25 -6.85 -37.33
CA LYS A 213 -9.43 -6.97 -38.22
C LYS A 213 -10.35 -5.75 -38.09
N ARG A 214 -10.52 -5.22 -36.88
CA ARG A 214 -11.35 -4.03 -36.63
C ARG A 214 -10.71 -2.76 -37.21
N ILE A 215 -9.40 -2.59 -37.07
CA ILE A 215 -8.65 -1.50 -37.72
C ILE A 215 -8.81 -1.59 -39.24
N ASP A 216 -8.65 -2.78 -39.82
CA ASP A 216 -8.79 -2.99 -41.26
C ASP A 216 -10.21 -2.67 -41.76
N GLN A 217 -11.24 -3.01 -40.96
CA GLN A 217 -12.62 -2.66 -41.27
C GLN A 217 -12.84 -1.14 -41.23
N LEU A 218 -12.43 -0.47 -40.15
CA LEU A 218 -12.58 0.98 -40.01
C LEU A 218 -11.82 1.75 -41.11
N ASN A 219 -10.63 1.26 -41.50
CA ASN A 219 -9.89 1.84 -42.63
C ASN A 219 -10.62 1.69 -43.97
N ARG A 220 -11.31 0.56 -44.21
CA ARG A 220 -12.15 0.37 -45.40
C ARG A 220 -13.36 1.30 -45.38
N GLU A 221 -14.03 1.44 -44.25
CA GLU A 221 -15.15 2.35 -44.06
C GLU A 221 -14.72 3.81 -44.30
N MET A 222 -13.58 4.22 -43.72
CA MET A 222 -12.96 5.53 -43.98
C MET A 222 -12.65 5.73 -45.47
N GLY A 223 -12.07 4.72 -46.14
CA GLY A 223 -11.80 4.76 -47.57
C GLY A 223 -13.06 4.95 -48.42
N ASN A 224 -14.16 4.28 -48.05
CA ASN A 224 -15.46 4.43 -48.71
C ASN A 224 -16.06 5.83 -48.49
N LEU A 225 -15.97 6.37 -47.26
CA LEU A 225 -16.42 7.73 -46.93
C LEU A 225 -15.62 8.78 -47.71
N ILE A 226 -14.29 8.64 -47.79
CA ILE A 226 -13.43 9.52 -48.60
C ILE A 226 -13.80 9.42 -50.08
N GLN A 227 -14.05 8.23 -50.60
CA GLN A 227 -14.46 8.05 -51.99
C GLN A 227 -15.84 8.67 -52.26
N PHE A 228 -16.77 8.60 -51.31
CA PHE A 228 -18.07 9.24 -51.39
C PHE A 228 -17.94 10.78 -51.46
N VAL A 229 -17.10 11.37 -50.61
CA VAL A 229 -16.79 12.81 -50.62
C VAL A 229 -16.14 13.22 -51.95
N LYS A 230 -15.19 12.43 -52.47
CA LYS A 230 -14.53 12.67 -53.77
C LYS A 230 -15.49 12.71 -54.95
N ARG A 231 -16.66 12.05 -54.86
CA ARG A 231 -17.71 12.07 -55.90
C ARG A 231 -18.60 13.32 -55.83
N GLY A 232 -18.22 14.34 -55.05
CA GLY A 232 -18.90 15.64 -54.97
C GLY A 232 -20.16 15.65 -54.09
N LYS A 233 -20.36 14.62 -53.26
CA LYS A 233 -21.47 14.57 -52.31
C LYS A 233 -20.95 14.97 -50.92
N HIS A 234 -21.41 16.11 -50.42
CA HIS A 234 -21.03 16.64 -49.12
C HIS A 234 -22.30 16.78 -48.26
N SER A 235 -22.28 16.23 -47.05
CA SER A 235 -23.33 16.44 -46.06
C SER A 235 -22.72 16.50 -44.66
N ASP A 236 -23.33 17.27 -43.76
CA ASP A 236 -22.87 17.37 -42.37
C ASP A 236 -22.89 16.02 -41.65
N ALA A 237 -23.78 15.12 -42.06
CA ALA A 237 -23.84 13.75 -41.56
C ALA A 237 -22.56 12.96 -41.92
N VAL A 238 -22.06 13.10 -43.15
CA VAL A 238 -20.83 12.43 -43.59
C VAL A 238 -19.59 12.98 -42.87
N MET A 239 -19.54 14.29 -42.61
CA MET A 239 -18.44 14.89 -41.84
C MET A 239 -18.42 14.42 -40.37
N LYS A 240 -19.60 14.24 -39.76
CA LYS A 240 -19.71 13.65 -38.41
C LYS A 240 -19.26 12.19 -38.41
N GLU A 241 -19.70 11.41 -39.40
CA GLU A 241 -19.32 10.00 -39.52
C GLU A 241 -17.80 9.86 -39.68
N ILE A 242 -17.17 10.68 -40.52
CA ILE A 242 -15.70 10.70 -40.68
C ILE A 242 -15.02 10.99 -39.33
N ALA A 243 -15.44 12.02 -38.59
CA ALA A 243 -14.85 12.35 -37.30
C ALA A 243 -15.05 11.24 -36.25
N GLU A 244 -16.17 10.53 -36.30
CA GLU A 244 -16.45 9.41 -35.40
C GLU A 244 -15.63 8.16 -35.77
N THR A 245 -15.48 7.84 -37.06
CA THR A 245 -14.61 6.76 -37.54
C THR A 245 -13.12 7.07 -37.27
N GLU A 246 -12.67 8.33 -37.43
CA GLU A 246 -11.30 8.75 -37.06
C GLU A 246 -11.05 8.54 -35.56
N LYS A 247 -12.01 8.96 -34.72
CA LYS A 247 -11.91 8.76 -33.27
C LYS A 247 -11.86 7.26 -32.91
N GLN A 248 -12.68 6.42 -33.53
CA GLN A 248 -12.67 4.98 -33.30
C GLN A 248 -11.35 4.33 -33.76
N LEU A 249 -10.76 4.82 -34.86
CA LEU A 249 -9.43 4.39 -35.32
C LEU A 249 -8.34 4.77 -34.32
N ASP A 250 -8.35 5.99 -33.79
CA ASP A 250 -7.40 6.44 -32.77
C ASP A 250 -7.53 5.60 -31.48
N GLU A 251 -8.76 5.33 -31.04
CA GLU A 251 -9.03 4.48 -29.86
C GLU A 251 -8.56 3.04 -30.08
N THR A 252 -8.94 2.42 -31.20
CA THR A 252 -8.58 1.03 -31.51
C THR A 252 -7.07 0.86 -31.76
N SER A 253 -6.42 1.87 -32.38
CA SER A 253 -4.96 1.88 -32.57
C SER A 253 -4.22 2.04 -31.24
N PHE A 254 -4.76 2.84 -30.32
CA PHE A 254 -4.23 2.95 -28.97
C PHE A 254 -4.36 1.64 -28.19
N GLU A 255 -5.49 0.93 -28.33
CA GLU A 255 -5.68 -0.41 -27.75
C GLU A 255 -4.65 -1.41 -28.29
N LEU A 256 -4.39 -1.42 -29.61
CA LEU A 256 -3.34 -2.24 -30.21
C LEU A 256 -1.97 -1.89 -29.64
N GLN A 257 -1.66 -0.60 -29.51
CA GLN A 257 -0.39 -0.12 -28.99
C GLN A 257 -0.21 -0.47 -27.51
N GLU A 258 -1.27 -0.43 -26.70
CA GLU A 258 -1.26 -0.94 -25.33
C GLU A 258 -1.05 -2.45 -25.29
N LEU A 259 -1.75 -3.21 -26.14
CA LEU A 259 -1.63 -4.66 -26.21
C LEU A 259 -0.21 -5.06 -26.63
N GLU A 260 0.44 -4.33 -27.53
CA GLU A 260 1.83 -4.55 -27.94
C GLU A 260 2.84 -4.12 -26.87
N ALA A 261 2.57 -3.03 -26.15
CA ALA A 261 3.43 -2.55 -25.06
C ALA A 261 3.43 -3.47 -23.83
N ARG A 262 2.44 -4.37 -23.68
CA ARG A 262 2.45 -5.41 -22.64
C ARG A 262 3.61 -6.39 -22.93
N PRO A 263 4.58 -6.59 -22.02
CA PRO A 263 5.68 -7.52 -22.25
C PRO A 263 5.14 -8.95 -22.42
N SER A 264 5.49 -9.61 -23.53
CA SER A 264 5.08 -11.00 -23.85
C SER A 264 6.06 -12.07 -23.35
N LEU A 265 7.07 -11.67 -22.57
CA LEU A 265 8.07 -12.61 -22.12
C LEU A 265 7.43 -13.58 -21.15
N VAL A 266 7.41 -14.87 -21.51
CA VAL A 266 7.35 -15.95 -20.52
C VAL A 266 8.45 -15.63 -19.52
N PRO A 267 8.14 -15.18 -18.30
CA PRO A 267 9.18 -14.78 -17.37
C PRO A 267 10.01 -16.03 -17.10
N LYS A 268 11.30 -15.99 -17.43
CA LYS A 268 12.21 -17.06 -17.01
C LYS A 268 12.16 -17.08 -15.50
N LEU A 269 11.70 -18.20 -14.95
CA LEU A 269 11.60 -18.34 -13.52
C LEU A 269 13.00 -18.33 -12.92
N PRO A 270 13.28 -17.41 -11.99
CA PRO A 270 14.47 -17.55 -11.16
C PRO A 270 14.38 -18.86 -10.37
N SER A 271 15.52 -19.49 -10.10
CA SER A 271 15.60 -20.57 -9.11
C SER A 271 15.11 -20.07 -7.75
N SER A 272 14.70 -20.99 -6.87
CA SER A 272 14.39 -20.72 -5.46
C SER A 272 15.51 -19.90 -4.79
N ASP A 273 16.77 -20.26 -5.03
CA ASP A 273 17.95 -19.52 -4.54
C ASP A 273 17.96 -18.07 -5.04
N LYS A 274 17.65 -17.84 -6.31
CA LYS A 274 17.62 -16.49 -6.87
C LYS A 274 16.43 -15.68 -6.35
N VAL A 275 15.29 -16.31 -6.07
CA VAL A 275 14.17 -15.66 -5.39
C VAL A 275 14.56 -15.27 -3.97
N ARG A 276 15.23 -16.17 -3.23
CA ARG A 276 15.75 -15.88 -1.88
C ARG A 276 16.71 -14.69 -1.93
N GLU A 277 17.68 -14.68 -2.85
CA GLU A 277 18.63 -13.58 -3.03
C GLU A 277 17.93 -12.25 -3.33
N LEU A 278 17.00 -12.23 -4.30
CA LEU A 278 16.25 -11.01 -4.66
C LEU A 278 15.38 -10.50 -3.51
N ALA A 279 14.75 -11.39 -2.75
CA ALA A 279 13.93 -11.02 -1.60
C ALA A 279 14.80 -10.46 -0.47
N MET A 280 15.93 -11.12 -0.18
CA MET A 280 16.89 -10.68 0.83
C MET A 280 17.49 -9.31 0.48
N ASP A 281 17.91 -9.11 -0.77
CA ASP A 281 18.46 -7.83 -1.23
C ASP A 281 17.42 -6.70 -1.14
N ALA A 282 16.19 -6.96 -1.59
CA ALA A 282 15.11 -5.98 -1.54
C ALA A 282 14.77 -5.55 -0.10
N ILE A 283 14.69 -6.51 0.83
CA ILE A 283 14.37 -6.21 2.23
C ILE A 283 15.58 -5.53 2.91
N THR A 284 16.79 -6.03 2.69
CA THR A 284 18.02 -5.49 3.31
C THR A 284 18.26 -4.04 2.91
N THR A 285 18.10 -3.73 1.62
CA THR A 285 18.16 -2.34 1.10
C THR A 285 17.13 -1.40 1.76
N GLY A 286 16.04 -1.95 2.30
CA GLY A 286 14.99 -1.22 3.00
C GLY A 286 15.22 -1.01 4.50
N LEU A 287 16.12 -1.78 5.13
CA LEU A 287 16.28 -1.82 6.60
C LEU A 287 16.71 -0.47 7.19
N ASP A 288 17.59 0.24 6.51
CA ASP A 288 18.14 1.53 6.98
C ASP A 288 17.10 2.65 7.06
N CYS A 289 15.92 2.46 6.45
CA CYS A 289 14.89 3.48 6.43
C CYS A 289 13.49 2.85 6.56
N PRO A 290 12.82 3.00 7.73
CA PRO A 290 11.47 2.46 7.95
C PRO A 290 10.41 2.89 6.91
N TYR A 291 10.64 4.02 6.24
CA TYR A 291 9.78 4.53 5.16
C TYR A 291 10.03 3.85 3.81
N LYS A 292 11.29 3.48 3.51
CA LYS A 292 11.61 2.66 2.33
C LYS A 292 11.08 1.25 2.55
N MET A 293 11.26 0.71 3.75
CA MET A 293 10.74 -0.61 4.14
C MET A 293 9.24 -0.74 3.85
N SER A 294 8.41 0.23 4.25
CA SER A 294 6.96 0.18 3.96
C SER A 294 6.64 0.08 2.46
N ARG A 295 7.49 0.61 1.58
CA ARG A 295 7.30 0.51 0.12
C ARG A 295 7.70 -0.85 -0.43
N VAL A 296 8.76 -1.45 0.10
CA VAL A 296 9.21 -2.80 -0.26
C VAL A 296 8.21 -3.84 0.25
N MET A 297 7.76 -3.70 1.49
CA MET A 297 6.86 -4.65 2.13
C MET A 297 5.42 -4.58 1.62
N ARG A 298 4.99 -3.50 0.98
CA ARG A 298 3.59 -3.36 0.54
C ARG A 298 3.20 -4.28 -0.61
N PRO A 299 4.00 -4.43 -1.67
CA PRO A 299 3.78 -5.46 -2.66
C PRO A 299 3.83 -6.87 -2.04
N LEU A 300 4.78 -7.12 -1.14
CA LEU A 300 4.92 -8.43 -0.48
C LEU A 300 3.75 -8.77 0.43
N ILE A 301 3.27 -7.80 1.20
CA ILE A 301 2.21 -7.96 2.20
C ILE A 301 1.18 -6.84 2.01
N PRO A 302 0.24 -7.00 1.08
CA PRO A 302 -0.72 -5.93 0.78
C PRO A 302 -1.59 -5.55 1.98
N ARG A 303 -1.92 -6.54 2.81
CA ARG A 303 -2.85 -6.42 3.93
C ARG A 303 -2.41 -7.27 5.10
N ILE A 304 -2.46 -6.69 6.29
CA ILE A 304 -2.22 -7.34 7.58
C ILE A 304 -3.46 -7.19 8.43
N GLU A 305 -3.99 -8.29 8.94
CA GLU A 305 -5.17 -8.31 9.78
C GLU A 305 -4.76 -8.52 11.24
N ALA A 306 -5.10 -7.54 12.09
CA ALA A 306 -4.82 -7.53 13.50
C ALA A 306 -5.98 -8.17 14.27
N TYR A 307 -5.79 -9.40 14.69
CA TYR A 307 -6.74 -10.18 15.48
C TYR A 307 -6.53 -9.94 16.97
N PRO A 308 -7.55 -9.52 17.72
CA PRO A 308 -7.48 -9.53 19.17
C PRO A 308 -7.47 -10.97 19.68
N MET A 309 -6.45 -11.30 20.46
CA MET A 309 -6.26 -12.59 21.08
C MET A 309 -6.20 -12.42 22.60
N ARG A 310 -6.55 -13.46 23.35
CA ARG A 310 -6.49 -13.47 24.80
C ARG A 310 -6.20 -14.88 25.29
N LEU A 311 -5.47 -15.02 26.39
CA LEU A 311 -5.25 -16.34 26.98
C LEU A 311 -6.58 -16.96 27.42
N CYS A 312 -6.70 -18.28 27.28
CA CYS A 312 -7.89 -19.04 27.68
C CYS A 312 -8.20 -18.90 29.19
N ASP A 313 -7.19 -18.66 30.02
CA ASP A 313 -7.32 -18.41 31.46
C ASP A 313 -7.59 -16.94 31.82
N GLY A 314 -7.70 -16.06 30.82
CA GLY A 314 -8.00 -14.64 30.98
C GLY A 314 -6.79 -13.70 30.87
N GLY A 315 -6.92 -12.45 31.31
CA GLY A 315 -5.86 -11.44 31.20
C GLY A 315 -6.06 -10.45 30.04
N PRO A 316 -5.04 -9.65 29.69
CA PRO A 316 -5.20 -8.58 28.72
C PRO A 316 -5.39 -9.11 27.29
N VAL A 317 -6.13 -8.36 26.47
CA VAL A 317 -6.19 -8.60 25.03
C VAL A 317 -4.88 -8.16 24.38
N VAL A 318 -4.26 -9.10 23.68
CA VAL A 318 -3.07 -8.92 22.85
C VAL A 318 -3.46 -8.98 21.37
N ILE A 319 -2.51 -8.71 20.46
CA ILE A 319 -2.79 -8.61 19.03
C ILE A 319 -1.89 -9.55 18.24
N ARG A 320 -2.50 -10.41 17.45
CA ARG A 320 -1.82 -11.28 16.50
C ARG A 320 -2.09 -10.82 15.08
N ALA A 321 -1.06 -10.78 14.25
CA ALA A 321 -1.19 -10.47 12.84
C ALA A 321 -1.44 -11.75 12.05
N LYS A 322 -2.38 -11.71 11.11
CA LYS A 322 -2.46 -12.67 10.00
C LYS A 322 -2.34 -11.93 8.69
N PHE A 323 -1.55 -12.45 7.76
CA PHE A 323 -1.35 -11.83 6.46
C PHE A 323 -0.92 -12.85 5.42
N GLN A 324 -1.04 -12.45 4.15
CA GLN A 324 -0.53 -13.22 3.03
C GLN A 324 0.78 -12.58 2.55
N LEU A 325 1.85 -13.38 2.52
CA LEU A 325 3.12 -13.05 1.90
C LEU A 325 3.08 -13.50 0.44
N ASN A 326 3.21 -12.57 -0.51
CA ASN A 326 3.19 -12.83 -1.94
C ASN A 326 4.54 -12.46 -2.57
N LEU A 327 5.31 -13.48 -2.95
CA LEU A 327 6.65 -13.31 -3.52
C LEU A 327 6.65 -13.00 -5.03
N CYS A 328 5.55 -13.24 -5.75
CA CYS A 328 5.46 -12.91 -7.18
C CYS A 328 5.70 -11.43 -7.45
N ASN A 329 5.41 -10.57 -6.46
CA ASN A 329 5.58 -9.14 -6.59
C ASN A 329 7.05 -8.69 -6.68
N LEU A 330 8.01 -9.56 -6.35
CA LEU A 330 9.45 -9.31 -6.52
C LEU A 330 9.95 -9.57 -7.94
N ILE A 331 9.24 -10.40 -8.70
CA ILE A 331 9.69 -10.85 -10.02
C ILE A 331 8.89 -10.10 -11.10
N PRO A 332 9.55 -9.29 -11.96
CA PRO A 332 8.88 -8.63 -13.08
C PRO A 332 8.16 -9.65 -13.98
N GLY A 333 6.93 -9.34 -14.39
CA GLY A 333 6.13 -10.20 -15.29
C GLY A 333 5.39 -11.37 -14.61
N MET A 334 5.64 -11.64 -13.32
CA MET A 334 4.99 -12.74 -12.60
C MET A 334 3.67 -12.36 -11.91
N LYS A 335 3.35 -11.06 -11.85
CA LYS A 335 2.18 -10.55 -11.13
C LYS A 335 0.84 -10.99 -11.75
N ASP A 336 0.86 -11.23 -13.05
CA ASP A 336 -0.33 -11.53 -13.83
C ASP A 336 -0.58 -13.04 -13.96
N LEU A 337 0.34 -13.88 -13.47
CA LEU A 337 0.25 -15.33 -13.52
C LEU A 337 -0.43 -15.87 -12.25
N PHE A 338 -1.65 -16.41 -12.41
CA PHE A 338 -2.44 -16.91 -11.29
C PHE A 338 -1.79 -18.11 -10.58
N SER A 339 -1.28 -19.10 -11.32
CA SER A 339 -0.62 -20.28 -10.72
C SER A 339 0.67 -19.92 -10.00
N ALA A 340 1.42 -18.95 -10.53
CA ALA A 340 2.60 -18.42 -9.85
C ALA A 340 2.20 -17.81 -8.50
N ARG A 341 1.12 -17.01 -8.50
CA ARG A 341 0.62 -16.33 -7.31
C ARG A 341 0.22 -17.31 -6.23
N GLU A 342 -0.50 -18.36 -6.55
CA GLU A 342 -0.94 -19.36 -5.56
C GLU A 342 0.25 -20.09 -4.93
N ALA A 343 1.18 -20.58 -5.74
CA ALA A 343 2.37 -21.29 -5.27
C ALA A 343 3.33 -20.41 -4.44
N MET A 344 3.39 -19.11 -4.75
CA MET A 344 4.25 -18.14 -4.07
C MET A 344 3.51 -17.31 -3.00
N THR A 345 2.26 -17.64 -2.69
CA THR A 345 1.50 -17.01 -1.60
C THR A 345 1.51 -17.90 -0.37
N ARG A 346 1.96 -17.36 0.76
CA ARG A 346 1.92 -18.04 2.06
C ARG A 346 1.08 -17.27 3.05
N THR A 347 0.19 -17.96 3.74
CA THR A 347 -0.52 -17.39 4.89
C THR A 347 0.40 -17.46 6.11
N MET A 348 0.58 -16.33 6.75
CA MET A 348 1.45 -16.16 7.90
C MET A 348 0.67 -15.67 9.10
N GLU A 349 1.07 -16.16 10.27
CA GLU A 349 0.52 -15.77 11.56
C GLU A 349 1.67 -15.38 12.49
N VAL A 350 1.62 -14.16 13.03
CA VAL A 350 2.72 -13.59 13.81
C VAL A 350 2.17 -12.88 15.05
N ASP A 351 2.66 -13.28 16.23
CA ASP A 351 2.35 -12.59 17.47
C ASP A 351 3.03 -11.21 17.52
N LEU A 352 2.24 -10.13 17.64
CA LEU A 352 2.76 -8.76 17.71
C LEU A 352 3.06 -8.31 19.16
N PHE A 353 3.20 -9.26 20.06
CA PHE A 353 3.43 -9.06 21.49
C PHE A 353 4.50 -10.03 21.99
N GLU A 354 5.05 -9.76 23.17
CA GLU A 354 5.83 -10.76 23.89
C GLU A 354 4.90 -11.57 24.80
N PRO A 355 5.04 -12.91 24.83
CA PRO A 355 4.22 -13.75 25.68
C PRO A 355 4.38 -13.32 27.13
N VAL A 356 3.28 -13.41 27.89
CA VAL A 356 3.33 -13.15 29.32
C VAL A 356 4.20 -14.21 30.00
N GLN A 357 4.81 -13.88 31.14
CA GLN A 357 5.73 -14.79 31.85
C GLN A 357 5.16 -16.19 32.04
N ARG A 358 3.87 -16.32 32.39
CA ARG A 358 3.24 -17.64 32.59
C ARG A 358 3.14 -18.49 31.32
N GLU A 359 3.02 -17.87 30.14
CA GLU A 359 3.06 -18.61 28.88
C GLU A 359 4.50 -18.92 28.48
N LEU A 360 5.40 -17.94 28.62
CA LEU A 360 6.81 -18.07 28.27
C LEU A 360 7.49 -19.29 28.93
N PHE A 361 7.14 -19.59 30.19
CA PHE A 361 7.72 -20.73 30.93
C PHE A 361 6.82 -21.96 30.99
N ARG A 362 5.61 -21.94 30.39
CA ARG A 362 4.59 -22.99 30.55
C ARG A 362 5.12 -24.38 30.22
N GLU A 363 5.69 -24.56 29.04
CA GLU A 363 6.14 -25.88 28.57
C GLU A 363 7.27 -26.45 29.44
N GLN A 364 8.22 -25.61 29.86
CA GLN A 364 9.32 -26.00 30.75
C GLN A 364 8.81 -26.41 32.12
N ILE A 365 7.87 -25.63 32.68
CA ILE A 365 7.24 -25.91 33.97
C ILE A 365 6.46 -27.24 33.92
N VAL A 366 5.66 -27.46 32.87
CA VAL A 366 4.91 -28.71 32.68
C VAL A 366 5.86 -29.90 32.56
N LYS A 367 6.98 -29.75 31.85
CA LYS A 367 8.02 -30.78 31.74
C LYS A 367 8.65 -31.12 33.09
N LEU A 368 9.06 -30.12 33.87
CA LEU A 368 9.64 -30.34 35.21
C LEU A 368 8.61 -30.88 36.22
N ARG A 369 7.34 -30.50 36.06
CA ARG A 369 6.27 -31.04 36.90
C ARG A 369 6.06 -32.53 36.64
N ARG A 370 6.15 -32.98 35.39
CA ARG A 370 6.06 -34.40 35.00
C ARG A 370 7.22 -35.24 35.55
N THR A 371 8.37 -34.65 35.84
CA THR A 371 9.49 -35.35 36.51
C THR A 371 9.35 -35.42 38.03
N GLY A 372 8.20 -34.99 38.59
CA GLY A 372 7.91 -35.06 40.02
C GLY A 372 8.43 -33.88 40.85
N MET A 373 8.97 -32.83 40.22
CA MET A 373 9.53 -31.68 40.94
C MET A 373 8.42 -30.83 41.62
N TYR A 374 8.69 -30.32 42.82
CA TYR A 374 7.79 -29.42 43.53
C TYR A 374 7.85 -28.01 42.97
N GLN A 375 6.75 -27.25 43.06
CA GLN A 375 6.64 -25.91 42.47
C GLN A 375 7.70 -24.91 42.96
N ARG A 376 8.13 -25.04 44.22
CA ARG A 376 9.17 -24.19 44.82
C ARG A 376 10.54 -24.43 44.18
N ASP A 377 10.86 -25.68 43.90
CA ASP A 377 12.14 -26.07 43.29
C ASP A 377 12.16 -25.68 41.81
N ILE A 378 11.04 -25.86 41.09
CA ILE A 378 10.87 -25.38 39.71
C ILE A 378 11.10 -23.87 39.64
N ALA A 379 10.49 -23.11 40.57
CA ALA A 379 10.64 -21.66 40.63
C ALA A 379 12.10 -21.25 40.84
N ALA A 380 12.79 -21.90 41.78
CA ALA A 380 14.22 -21.67 42.04
C ALA A 380 15.09 -22.01 40.82
N GLN A 381 14.84 -23.15 40.17
CA GLN A 381 15.60 -23.60 39.00
C GLN A 381 15.45 -22.66 37.80
N LEU A 382 14.25 -22.15 37.54
CA LEU A 382 13.97 -21.26 36.41
C LEU A 382 14.20 -19.78 36.73
N GLY A 383 14.56 -19.43 37.96
CA GLY A 383 14.74 -18.04 38.38
C GLY A 383 13.45 -17.22 38.34
N ILE A 384 12.30 -17.84 38.62
CA ILE A 384 10.98 -17.19 38.62
C ILE A 384 10.31 -17.34 40.00
N THR A 385 9.17 -16.69 40.19
CA THR A 385 8.42 -16.79 41.45
C THR A 385 7.52 -18.02 41.46
N GLN A 386 7.26 -18.59 42.64
CA GLN A 386 6.33 -19.72 42.77
C GLN A 386 4.91 -19.40 42.24
N PRO A 387 4.33 -18.20 42.44
CA PRO A 387 3.07 -17.82 41.79
C PRO A 387 3.13 -17.86 40.25
N ALA A 388 4.27 -17.54 39.62
CA ALA A 388 4.43 -17.66 38.18
C ALA A 388 4.32 -19.12 37.73
N VAL A 389 4.92 -20.05 38.49
CA VAL A 389 4.78 -21.50 38.28
C VAL A 389 3.31 -21.94 38.41
N GLN A 390 2.62 -21.51 39.46
CA GLN A 390 1.20 -21.83 39.66
C GLN A 390 0.31 -21.31 38.54
N ASN A 391 0.54 -20.08 38.08
CA ASN A 391 -0.24 -19.49 36.99
C ASN A 391 0.01 -20.19 35.65
N ALA A 392 1.23 -20.66 35.40
CA ALA A 392 1.54 -21.43 34.20
C ALA A 392 0.87 -22.81 34.21
N LEU A 393 0.84 -23.48 35.37
CA LEU A 393 0.13 -24.75 35.54
C LEU A 393 -1.39 -24.56 35.38
N LYS A 394 -1.98 -23.52 36.00
CA LYS A 394 -3.39 -23.18 35.80
C LYS A 394 -3.74 -22.90 34.34
N LEU A 395 -2.84 -22.25 33.60
CA LEU A 395 -3.01 -22.02 32.16
C LEU A 395 -2.99 -23.35 31.40
N GLN A 396 -2.06 -24.27 31.71
CA GLN A 396 -2.03 -25.60 31.11
C GLN A 396 -3.31 -26.39 31.42
N ASP A 397 -3.77 -26.39 32.67
CA ASP A 397 -5.01 -27.08 33.07
C ASP A 397 -6.21 -26.54 32.28
N ALA A 398 -6.28 -25.22 32.06
CA ALA A 398 -7.32 -24.59 31.25
C ALA A 398 -7.22 -24.97 29.77
N MET A 399 -6.00 -25.09 29.21
CA MET A 399 -5.77 -25.56 27.85
C MET A 399 -6.18 -27.03 27.68
N ASP A 400 -5.79 -27.90 28.62
CA ASP A 400 -6.09 -29.33 28.60
C ASP A 400 -7.60 -29.56 28.71
N THR A 401 -8.27 -28.83 29.62
CA THR A 401 -9.74 -28.87 29.76
C THR A 401 -10.46 -28.43 28.49
N SER A 402 -9.88 -27.50 27.74
CA SER A 402 -10.47 -26.95 26.50
C SER A 402 -9.99 -27.65 25.22
N GLY A 403 -9.08 -28.63 25.32
CA GLY A 403 -8.46 -29.27 24.16
C GLY A 403 -7.63 -28.33 23.27
N LEU A 404 -7.10 -27.23 23.83
CA LEU A 404 -6.40 -26.20 23.07
C LEU A 404 -4.90 -26.49 22.96
N LYS A 405 -4.35 -26.35 21.75
CA LYS A 405 -2.90 -26.39 21.50
C LYS A 405 -2.24 -25.02 21.66
N ASP A 406 -2.96 -23.97 21.30
CA ASP A 406 -2.54 -22.57 21.46
C ASP A 406 -3.30 -21.96 22.64
N PRO A 407 -2.61 -21.41 23.65
CA PRO A 407 -3.25 -20.78 24.80
C PRO A 407 -4.00 -19.50 24.44
N TYR A 408 -3.68 -18.88 23.30
CA TYR A 408 -4.31 -17.66 22.84
C TYR A 408 -5.55 -17.95 22.00
N VAL A 409 -6.71 -17.56 22.52
CA VAL A 409 -8.01 -17.69 21.87
C VAL A 409 -8.43 -16.37 21.24
N SER A 410 -9.09 -16.45 20.08
CA SER A 410 -9.61 -15.27 19.39
C SER A 410 -10.75 -14.61 20.17
N VAL A 411 -10.71 -13.28 20.27
CA VAL A 411 -11.72 -12.50 20.97
C VAL A 411 -12.65 -11.84 19.95
N THR A 412 -13.83 -12.42 19.75
CA THR A 412 -14.82 -11.91 18.78
C THR A 412 -15.71 -10.80 19.36
N GLU A 413 -15.86 -10.76 20.68
CA GLU A 413 -16.70 -9.82 21.41
C GLU A 413 -15.94 -9.08 22.51
N ALA A 414 -16.48 -7.93 22.96
CA ALA A 414 -15.83 -7.15 23.99
C ALA A 414 -15.80 -7.89 25.34
N PRO A 415 -14.62 -8.18 25.92
CA PRO A 415 -14.56 -8.92 27.18
C PRO A 415 -15.22 -8.15 28.32
N ALA A 416 -16.21 -8.78 28.97
CA ALA A 416 -17.01 -8.14 30.02
C ALA A 416 -16.20 -7.79 31.28
N ASP A 417 -15.15 -8.58 31.54
CA ASP A 417 -14.30 -8.51 32.72
C ASP A 417 -13.16 -7.48 32.58
N LEU A 418 -12.84 -7.03 31.35
CA LEU A 418 -11.78 -6.05 31.14
C LEU A 418 -12.28 -4.61 31.31
N GLY A 419 -11.96 -4.03 32.47
CA GLY A 419 -12.26 -2.63 32.79
C GLY A 419 -11.77 -1.61 31.74
N ARG A 420 -10.67 -1.91 31.04
CA ARG A 420 -10.07 -1.02 30.02
C ARG A 420 -10.77 -1.05 28.66
N MET A 421 -11.61 -2.05 28.36
CA MET A 421 -12.25 -2.24 27.04
C MET A 421 -13.75 -1.89 27.04
N ARG A 422 -14.13 -0.86 27.80
CA ARG A 422 -15.53 -0.42 27.96
C ARG A 422 -16.05 0.54 26.89
N ARG A 423 -15.37 0.67 25.75
CA ARG A 423 -15.80 1.58 24.67
C ARG A 423 -17.19 1.25 24.14
N HIS A 424 -17.54 -0.03 24.10
CA HIS A 424 -18.86 -0.52 23.71
C HIS A 424 -19.98 -0.02 24.63
N ARG A 425 -19.66 0.40 25.87
CA ARG A 425 -20.63 0.97 26.83
C ARG A 425 -20.76 2.49 26.74
N HIS A 426 -19.94 3.15 25.93
CA HIS A 426 -19.96 4.60 25.81
C HIS A 426 -21.18 5.02 24.97
N ARG A 427 -21.91 6.08 25.35
CA ARG A 427 -23.14 6.55 24.66
C ARG A 427 -22.98 6.78 23.14
N ARG A 428 -21.80 7.24 22.71
CA ARG A 428 -21.42 7.43 21.29
C ARG A 428 -21.11 6.13 20.52
N PHE A 429 -21.15 4.97 21.16
CA PHE A 429 -20.76 3.73 20.52
C PHE A 429 -21.82 3.24 19.55
N GLU A 430 -21.40 3.01 18.31
CA GLU A 430 -22.22 2.42 17.27
C GLU A 430 -21.31 1.56 16.39
N PHE A 431 -21.46 0.24 16.47
CA PHE A 431 -20.57 -0.65 15.73
C PHE A 431 -20.75 -0.47 14.22
N GLN A 432 -19.67 -0.12 13.52
CA GLN A 432 -19.68 0.04 12.07
C GLN A 432 -18.49 -0.70 11.46
N ARG A 433 -18.77 -1.65 10.57
CA ARG A 433 -17.72 -2.27 9.74
C ARG A 433 -17.18 -1.25 8.75
N TYR A 434 -15.89 -1.34 8.47
CA TYR A 434 -15.23 -0.55 7.46
C TYR A 434 -15.66 -1.06 6.10
N ASP A 435 -16.37 -0.22 5.38
CA ASP A 435 -16.63 -0.40 3.97
C ASP A 435 -15.59 0.45 3.21
N PRO A 436 -14.70 -0.16 2.42
CA PRO A 436 -13.72 0.58 1.61
C PRO A 436 -14.38 1.42 0.51
N ASP A 437 -15.63 1.13 0.15
CA ASP A 437 -16.36 1.78 -0.95
C ASP A 437 -17.33 2.88 -0.45
N SER A 438 -17.55 2.99 0.87
CA SER A 438 -18.28 4.10 1.53
C SER A 438 -17.39 5.32 1.80
#